data_AF-A0A7C1NWQ8-F1
#
_entry.id   AF-A0A7C1NWQ8-F1
#
_cell.length_a   1.000
_cell.length_b   1.000
_cell.length_c   1.000
_cell.angle_alpha   90.00
_cell.angle_beta   90.00
_cell.angle_gamma   90.00
#
_symmetry.space_group_name_H-M   'P 1'
#
loop_
_entity.id
_entity.type
_entity.pdbx_description
1 polymer ?
#
loop_
_entity_poly.entity_id
_entity_poly.type
_entity_poly.pdbx_seq_one_letter_code
_entity_poly.pdbx_strand_id
1 'polypeptide(L)'
;MAKRIETDADKRVRACLAEKRSFALIAGAGSGKTSSLIDALTVIRQTDGPVLRRNGQHVACITYTKRAVEIIRQRLGFDELYFVSTLHSFLWGQLAGFQDDIRRVLIEDRLPTLIAATEEKAAGKEHTKDGRRQREKADRLMEDLRALPGVPGFTYEDSDFSNYARGELGHPDIIEIAAYLLRTNAVFRKITALRFPYIFVDEAQDTFKGIVAGLNLVCAGEGLPIVGYFGDPWQQIYDDRAGD
;
A
#
# COMPACT_ATOMS: atom_id res chain seq x y z
N MET A 1 0.15 -24.86 24.53
CA MET A 1 1.00 -23.90 23.77
C MET A 1 1.95 -23.25 24.76
N ALA A 2 3.27 -23.28 24.48
CA ALA A 2 4.25 -22.64 25.35
C ALA A 2 3.94 -21.14 25.48
N LYS A 3 3.91 -20.63 26.71
CA LYS A 3 3.65 -19.22 27.00
C LYS A 3 4.83 -18.41 26.45
N ARG A 4 4.65 -17.78 25.29
CA ARG A 4 5.64 -16.88 24.71
C ARG A 4 5.98 -15.81 25.76
N ILE A 5 7.29 -15.61 25.97
CA ILE A 5 7.78 -14.55 26.83
C ILE A 5 7.59 -13.23 26.08
N GLU A 6 6.84 -12.32 26.68
CA GLU A 6 6.63 -10.98 26.16
C GLU A 6 7.95 -10.21 26.16
N THR A 7 8.31 -9.64 25.01
CA THR A 7 9.52 -8.81 24.88
C THR A 7 9.24 -7.36 25.28
N ASP A 8 10.27 -6.58 25.57
CA ASP A 8 10.09 -5.15 25.83
C ASP A 8 9.60 -4.39 24.59
N ALA A 9 9.90 -4.88 23.38
CA ALA A 9 9.33 -4.35 22.14
C ALA A 9 7.80 -4.56 22.11
N ASP A 10 7.32 -5.74 22.50
CA ASP A 10 5.88 -6.03 22.57
C ASP A 10 5.17 -5.11 23.57
N LYS A 11 5.77 -4.86 24.74
CA LYS A 11 5.24 -3.91 25.74
C LYS A 11 5.15 -2.48 25.19
N ARG A 12 6.18 -2.02 24.48
CA ARG A 12 6.20 -0.69 23.85
C ARG A 12 5.11 -0.56 22.77
N VAL A 13 4.90 -1.60 21.97
CA VAL A 13 3.80 -1.63 20.99
C VAL A 13 2.44 -1.53 21.70
N ARG A 14 2.22 -2.28 22.79
CA ARG A 14 0.97 -2.17 23.57
C ARG A 14 0.77 -0.77 24.16
N ALA A 15 1.83 -0.14 24.65
CA ALA A 15 1.76 1.25 25.14
C ALA A 15 1.35 2.21 24.02
N CYS A 16 1.97 2.12 22.83
CA CYS A 16 1.56 2.91 21.67
C CYS A 16 0.07 2.71 21.32
N LEU A 17 -0.43 1.47 21.36
CA LEU A 17 -1.85 1.19 21.10
C LEU A 17 -2.79 1.79 22.14
N ALA A 18 -2.42 1.72 23.43
CA ALA A 18 -3.19 2.32 24.52
C ALA A 18 -3.22 3.86 24.42
N GLU A 19 -2.08 4.47 24.05
CA GLU A 19 -1.92 5.91 23.84
C GLU A 19 -2.50 6.41 22.51
N LYS A 20 -3.04 5.51 21.69
CA LYS A 20 -3.52 5.79 20.32
C LYS A 20 -2.46 6.48 19.44
N ARG A 21 -1.21 6.03 19.54
CA ARG A 21 -0.04 6.59 18.85
C ARG A 21 0.51 5.64 17.79
N SER A 22 0.70 6.14 16.57
CA SER A 22 1.41 5.43 15.49
C SER A 22 2.85 5.10 15.87
N PHE A 23 3.40 4.02 15.32
CA PHE A 23 4.72 3.52 15.71
C PHE A 23 5.43 2.77 14.57
N ALA A 24 6.74 2.64 14.72
CA ALA A 24 7.56 1.73 13.92
C ALA A 24 8.29 0.75 14.86
N LEU A 25 8.14 -0.54 14.62
CA LEU A 25 8.90 -1.62 15.23
C LEU A 25 10.01 -2.03 14.26
N ILE A 26 11.23 -1.62 14.59
CA ILE A 26 12.44 -1.99 13.88
C ILE A 26 13.03 -3.21 14.57
N ALA A 27 13.13 -4.34 13.88
CA ALA A 27 13.74 -5.54 14.44
C ALA A 27 14.37 -6.43 13.36
N GLY A 28 15.51 -7.04 13.71
CA GLY A 28 16.30 -7.89 12.81
C GLY A 28 15.55 -9.09 12.22
N ALA A 29 16.13 -9.78 11.25
CA ALA A 29 15.68 -11.12 10.84
C ALA A 29 15.57 -12.08 12.04
N GLY A 30 14.54 -12.92 12.07
CA GLY A 30 14.36 -13.93 13.13
C GLY A 30 13.98 -13.39 14.53
N SER A 31 13.86 -12.07 14.69
CA SER A 31 13.53 -11.41 15.97
C SER A 31 12.09 -11.60 16.45
N GLY A 32 11.23 -12.21 15.63
CA GLY A 32 9.82 -12.44 15.96
C GLY A 32 8.85 -11.32 15.54
N LYS A 33 9.23 -10.43 14.60
CA LYS A 33 8.38 -9.36 14.05
C LYS A 33 6.93 -9.78 13.78
N THR A 34 6.72 -10.83 12.98
CA THR A 34 5.37 -11.34 12.66
C THR A 34 4.62 -11.78 13.91
N SER A 35 5.31 -12.31 14.91
CA SER A 35 4.68 -12.69 16.18
C SER A 35 4.29 -11.43 16.97
N SER A 36 5.12 -10.38 17.02
CA SER A 36 4.74 -9.09 17.62
C SER A 36 3.56 -8.43 16.91
N LEU A 37 3.50 -8.51 15.59
CA LEU A 37 2.36 -8.07 14.77
C LEU A 37 1.07 -8.80 15.16
N ILE A 38 1.09 -10.13 15.25
CA ILE A 38 -0.07 -10.94 15.64
C ILE A 38 -0.53 -10.63 17.06
N ASP A 39 0.41 -10.41 17.99
CA ASP A 39 0.08 -10.03 19.37
C ASP A 39 -0.60 -8.65 19.43
N ALA A 40 -0.10 -7.68 18.65
CA ALA A 40 -0.70 -6.35 18.55
C ALA A 40 -2.13 -6.40 17.98
N LEU A 41 -2.33 -7.16 16.90
CA LEU A 41 -3.66 -7.40 16.32
C LEU A 41 -4.61 -8.06 17.33
N THR A 42 -4.11 -9.04 18.09
CA THR A 42 -4.89 -9.72 19.13
C THR A 42 -5.33 -8.77 20.23
N VAL A 43 -4.47 -7.84 20.65
CA VAL A 43 -4.83 -6.78 21.62
C VAL A 43 -5.96 -5.92 21.06
N ILE A 44 -5.84 -5.44 19.81
CA ILE A 44 -6.87 -4.60 19.17
C ILE A 44 -8.22 -5.32 19.13
N ARG A 45 -8.25 -6.62 18.80
CA ARG A 45 -9.48 -7.42 18.82
C ARG A 45 -10.12 -7.48 20.21
N GLN A 46 -9.32 -7.53 21.26
CA GLN A 46 -9.82 -7.58 22.64
C GLN A 46 -10.29 -6.22 23.14
N THR A 47 -9.59 -5.13 22.80
CA THR A 47 -9.86 -3.78 23.31
C THR A 47 -10.92 -3.06 22.48
N ASP A 48 -10.75 -3.00 21.16
CA ASP A 48 -11.55 -2.16 20.26
C ASP A 48 -12.43 -2.99 19.32
N GLY A 49 -12.17 -4.29 19.17
CA GLY A 49 -12.88 -5.20 18.26
C GLY A 49 -14.41 -5.09 18.28
N PRO A 50 -15.08 -5.12 19.46
CA PRO A 50 -16.54 -4.96 19.52
C PRO A 50 -17.04 -3.64 18.93
N VAL A 51 -16.32 -2.53 19.15
CA VAL A 51 -16.69 -1.21 18.62
C VAL A 51 -16.47 -1.17 17.11
N LEU A 52 -15.32 -1.64 16.64
CA LEU A 52 -14.97 -1.68 15.22
C LEU A 52 -16.02 -2.45 14.42
N ARG A 53 -16.44 -3.63 14.90
CA ARG A 53 -17.48 -4.43 14.25
C ARG A 53 -18.82 -3.70 14.14
N ARG A 54 -19.27 -3.09 15.24
CA ARG A 54 -20.54 -2.32 15.24
C ARG A 54 -20.51 -1.18 14.23
N ASN A 55 -19.34 -0.60 14.00
CA ASN A 55 -19.15 0.50 13.05
C ASN A 55 -18.88 0.02 11.61
N GLY A 56 -18.83 -1.29 11.35
CA GLY A 56 -18.44 -1.83 10.05
C GLY A 56 -16.97 -1.56 9.67
N GLN A 57 -16.11 -1.37 10.67
CA GLN A 57 -14.70 -1.05 10.52
C GLN A 57 -13.84 -2.30 10.63
N HIS A 58 -12.68 -2.26 9.96
CA HIS A 58 -11.72 -3.36 9.96
C HIS A 58 -10.34 -2.88 10.41
N VAL A 59 -9.48 -3.84 10.77
CA VAL A 59 -8.05 -3.62 10.99
C VAL A 59 -7.30 -4.07 9.75
N ALA A 60 -6.61 -3.17 9.06
CA ALA A 60 -5.79 -3.51 7.91
C ALA A 60 -4.46 -4.11 8.36
N CYS A 61 -4.09 -5.25 7.76
CA CYS A 61 -2.78 -5.88 7.92
C CYS A 61 -2.21 -6.14 6.53
N ILE A 62 -1.24 -5.31 6.14
CA ILE A 62 -0.65 -5.26 4.81
C ILE A 62 0.68 -6.02 4.84
N THR A 63 0.91 -6.89 3.85
CA THR A 63 2.18 -7.59 3.66
C THR A 63 2.55 -7.63 2.17
N TYR A 64 3.66 -8.26 1.80
CA TYR A 64 4.14 -8.29 0.40
C TYR A 64 3.86 -9.58 -0.33
N THR A 65 3.63 -10.69 0.38
CA THR A 65 3.47 -12.00 -0.26
C THR A 65 2.13 -12.62 0.07
N LYS A 66 1.54 -13.32 -0.91
CA LYS A 66 0.33 -14.14 -0.70
C LYS A 66 0.54 -15.18 0.39
N ARG A 67 1.77 -15.70 0.53
CA ARG A 67 2.11 -16.65 1.58
C ARG A 67 2.03 -16.05 2.99
N ALA A 68 2.56 -14.83 3.17
CA ALA A 68 2.43 -14.13 4.45
C ALA A 68 0.96 -13.83 4.79
N VAL A 69 0.15 -13.45 3.79
CA VAL A 69 -1.30 -13.27 3.95
C VAL A 69 -1.94 -14.55 4.52
N GLU A 70 -1.68 -15.72 3.92
CA GLU A 70 -2.21 -17.00 4.39
C GLU A 70 -1.80 -17.31 5.84
N ILE A 71 -0.51 -17.15 6.14
CA ILE A 71 0.05 -17.43 7.48
C ILE A 71 -0.60 -16.53 8.53
N ILE A 72 -0.71 -15.23 8.25
CA ILE A 72 -1.30 -14.25 9.17
C ILE A 72 -2.79 -14.56 9.36
N ARG A 73 -3.55 -14.79 8.28
CA ARG A 73 -4.98 -15.14 8.37
C ARG A 73 -5.21 -16.40 9.19
N GLN A 74 -4.40 -17.43 8.97
CA GLN A 74 -4.47 -18.68 9.74
C GLN A 74 -4.21 -18.43 11.24
N ARG A 75 -3.18 -17.64 11.58
CA ARG A 75 -2.85 -17.31 12.97
C ARG A 75 -3.93 -16.46 13.66
N LEU A 76 -4.63 -15.62 12.91
CA LEU A 76 -5.73 -14.80 13.41
C LEU A 76 -7.08 -15.55 13.44
N GLY A 77 -7.11 -16.81 12.99
CA GLY A 77 -8.32 -17.64 12.97
C GLY A 77 -9.33 -17.21 11.91
N PHE A 78 -8.88 -16.61 10.81
CA PHE A 78 -9.73 -16.10 9.71
C PHE A 78 -10.82 -15.12 10.15
N ASP A 79 -10.58 -14.43 11.27
CA ASP A 79 -11.52 -13.45 11.83
C ASP A 79 -11.72 -12.26 10.86
N GLU A 80 -12.97 -11.99 10.50
CA GLU A 80 -13.39 -10.92 9.58
C GLU A 80 -13.10 -9.50 10.10
N LEU A 81 -12.67 -9.34 11.35
CA LEU A 81 -12.14 -8.04 11.83
C LEU A 81 -10.98 -7.57 10.97
N TYR A 82 -10.17 -8.52 10.51
CA TYR A 82 -8.90 -8.24 9.88
C TYR A 82 -9.02 -8.26 8.37
N PHE A 83 -8.67 -7.16 7.74
CA PHE A 83 -8.42 -7.11 6.30
C PHE A 83 -6.93 -7.41 6.07
N VAL A 84 -6.61 -8.68 5.86
CA VAL A 84 -5.23 -9.13 5.59
C VAL A 84 -5.03 -9.30 4.10
N SER A 85 -4.10 -8.56 3.51
CA SER A 85 -3.84 -8.62 2.07
C SER A 85 -2.41 -8.26 1.70
N THR A 86 -2.05 -8.47 0.43
CA THR A 86 -0.85 -7.85 -0.12
C THR A 86 -1.03 -6.33 -0.21
N LEU A 87 0.08 -5.59 -0.38
CA LEU A 87 0.02 -4.14 -0.62
C LEU A 87 -0.90 -3.80 -1.80
N HIS A 88 -0.68 -4.41 -2.98
CA HIS A 88 -1.48 -4.09 -4.16
C HIS A 88 -2.97 -4.36 -3.96
N SER A 89 -3.33 -5.50 -3.36
CA SER A 89 -4.74 -5.81 -3.05
C SER A 89 -5.35 -4.81 -2.06
N PHE A 90 -4.58 -4.33 -1.07
CA PHE A 90 -5.04 -3.31 -0.13
C PHE A 90 -5.32 -1.99 -0.84
N LEU A 91 -4.35 -1.52 -1.63
CA LEU A 91 -4.43 -0.26 -2.36
C LEU A 91 -5.59 -0.29 -3.36
N TRP A 92 -5.74 -1.37 -4.14
CA TRP A 92 -6.89 -1.53 -5.02
C TRP A 92 -8.21 -1.53 -4.25
N GLY A 93 -8.28 -2.19 -3.09
CA GLY A 93 -9.47 -2.17 -2.25
C GLY A 93 -9.89 -0.78 -1.77
N GLN A 94 -8.96 0.19 -1.75
CA GLN A 94 -9.26 1.61 -1.52
C GLN A 94 -9.61 2.34 -2.81
N LEU A 95 -8.86 2.09 -3.88
CA LEU A 95 -8.98 2.76 -5.18
C LEU A 95 -10.24 2.40 -5.95
N ALA A 96 -10.76 1.17 -5.83
CA ALA A 96 -11.79 0.63 -6.72
C ALA A 96 -13.06 1.50 -6.80
N GLY A 97 -13.38 2.25 -5.74
CA GLY A 97 -14.52 3.18 -5.70
C GLY A 97 -14.27 4.57 -6.29
N PHE A 98 -13.04 4.88 -6.69
CA PHE A 98 -12.58 6.21 -7.11
C PHE A 98 -12.25 6.24 -8.61
N GLN A 99 -13.14 5.69 -9.44
CA GLN A 99 -12.91 5.50 -10.89
C GLN A 99 -12.59 6.81 -11.63
N ASP A 100 -13.29 7.90 -11.29
CA ASP A 100 -13.04 9.22 -11.89
C ASP A 100 -11.71 9.82 -11.44
N ASP A 101 -11.34 9.66 -10.16
CA ASP A 101 -10.04 10.09 -9.66
C ASP A 101 -8.90 9.26 -10.27
N ILE A 102 -9.07 7.94 -10.44
CA ILE A 102 -8.12 7.08 -11.15
C ILE A 102 -7.89 7.61 -12.56
N ARG A 103 -8.98 7.87 -13.31
CA ARG A 103 -8.91 8.44 -14.66
C ARG A 103 -8.15 9.76 -14.67
N ARG A 104 -8.49 10.65 -13.73
CA ARG A 104 -7.86 11.96 -13.61
C ARG A 104 -6.35 11.84 -13.38
N VAL A 105 -5.93 11.01 -12.43
CA VAL A 105 -4.51 10.79 -12.13
C VAL A 105 -3.78 10.18 -13.33
N LEU A 106 -4.41 9.25 -14.05
CA LEU A 106 -3.83 8.68 -15.27
C LEU A 106 -3.58 9.74 -16.34
N ILE A 107 -4.53 10.66 -16.55
CA ILE A 107 -4.45 11.72 -17.57
C ILE A 107 -3.48 12.83 -17.17
N GLU A 108 -3.55 13.29 -15.92
CA GLU A 108 -2.88 14.51 -15.48
C GLU A 108 -1.45 14.28 -14.98
N ASP A 109 -1.13 13.05 -14.54
CA ASP A 109 0.13 12.78 -13.84
C ASP A 109 0.82 11.52 -14.38
N ARG A 110 0.16 10.36 -14.29
CA ARG A 110 0.83 9.06 -14.49
C ARG A 110 1.27 8.82 -15.93
N LEU A 111 0.37 8.90 -16.91
CA LEU A 111 0.74 8.68 -18.32
C LEU A 111 1.69 9.76 -18.83
N PRO A 112 1.48 11.08 -18.57
CA PRO A 112 2.45 12.11 -18.93
C PRO A 112 3.85 11.87 -18.36
N THR A 113 3.97 11.45 -17.09
CA THR A 113 5.25 11.13 -16.46
C THR A 113 5.95 9.96 -17.15
N LEU A 114 5.20 8.90 -17.47
CA LEU A 114 5.74 7.75 -18.19
C LEU A 114 6.20 8.10 -19.61
N ILE A 115 5.43 8.91 -20.34
CA ILE A 115 5.77 9.41 -21.67
C ILE A 115 7.09 10.17 -21.62
N ALA A 116 7.19 11.19 -20.76
CA ALA A 116 8.39 12.02 -20.62
C ALA A 116 9.63 11.17 -20.28
N ALA A 117 9.52 10.23 -19.33
CA ALA A 117 10.62 9.35 -18.95
C ALA A 117 11.05 8.40 -20.10
N THR A 118 10.12 7.95 -20.94
CA THR A 118 10.45 7.14 -22.13
C THR A 118 11.06 7.96 -23.26
N GLU A 119 10.62 9.20 -23.46
CA GLU A 119 11.20 10.11 -24.44
C GLU A 119 12.63 10.51 -24.07
N GLU A 120 12.88 10.80 -22.79
CA GLU A 120 14.22 11.09 -22.26
C GLU A 120 15.17 9.91 -22.50
N LYS A 121 14.72 8.68 -22.25
CA LYS A 121 15.53 7.47 -22.50
C LYS A 121 15.81 7.24 -23.98
N ALA A 122 14.92 7.68 -24.87
CA ALA A 122 15.09 7.57 -26.32
C ALA A 122 16.00 8.64 -26.91
N ALA A 123 16.07 9.82 -26.30
CA ALA A 123 16.78 10.98 -26.81
C ALA A 123 18.27 10.71 -27.09
N GLY A 124 18.71 10.99 -28.32
CA GLY A 124 20.09 10.77 -28.76
C GLY A 124 20.48 9.31 -28.98
N LYS A 125 19.55 8.37 -28.79
CA LYS A 125 19.73 6.92 -28.95
C LYS A 125 18.81 6.33 -30.01
N GLU A 126 18.22 7.14 -30.88
CA GLU A 126 17.20 6.74 -31.87
C GLU A 126 17.74 5.71 -32.88
N HIS A 127 19.05 5.73 -33.13
CA HIS A 127 19.73 4.76 -33.99
C HIS A 127 19.94 3.40 -33.31
N THR A 128 19.78 3.30 -31.99
CA THR A 128 19.94 2.05 -31.23
C THR A 128 18.62 1.27 -31.15
N LYS A 129 18.72 -0.05 -30.92
CA LYS A 129 17.53 -0.90 -30.72
C LYS A 129 16.73 -0.47 -29.48
N ASP A 130 17.42 -0.09 -28.40
CA ASP A 130 16.77 0.34 -27.16
C ASP A 130 16.07 1.70 -27.32
N GLY A 131 16.73 2.69 -27.92
CA GLY A 131 16.11 4.00 -28.17
C GLY A 131 14.87 3.92 -29.07
N ARG A 132 14.89 3.07 -30.12
CA ARG A 132 13.68 2.78 -30.91
C ARG A 132 12.57 2.17 -30.05
N ARG A 133 12.88 1.18 -29.22
CA ARG A 133 11.90 0.55 -28.32
C ARG A 133 11.30 1.55 -27.33
N GLN A 134 12.09 2.46 -26.77
CA GLN A 134 11.59 3.49 -25.86
C GLN A 134 10.69 4.49 -26.58
N ARG A 135 11.02 4.88 -27.81
CA ARG A 135 10.16 5.73 -28.65
C ARG A 135 8.84 5.06 -28.99
N GLU A 136 8.86 3.81 -29.45
CA GLU A 136 7.64 3.02 -29.67
C GLU A 136 6.79 2.83 -28.40
N LYS A 137 7.43 2.85 -27.23
CA LYS A 137 6.71 2.84 -25.95
C LYS A 137 6.07 4.20 -25.66
N ALA A 138 6.76 5.30 -25.89
CA ALA A 138 6.22 6.65 -25.74
C ALA A 138 5.01 6.87 -26.66
N ASP A 139 5.12 6.48 -27.93
CA ASP A 139 4.05 6.62 -28.92
C ASP A 139 2.79 5.85 -28.48
N ARG A 140 2.94 4.61 -28.01
CA ARG A 140 1.83 3.82 -27.47
C ARG A 140 1.19 4.45 -26.24
N LEU A 141 1.99 4.97 -25.31
CA LEU A 141 1.46 5.67 -24.13
C LEU A 141 0.70 6.95 -24.51
N MET A 142 1.12 7.66 -25.55
CA MET A 142 0.39 8.82 -26.08
C MET A 142 -0.95 8.41 -26.70
N GLU A 143 -0.99 7.28 -27.41
CA GLU A 143 -2.24 6.71 -27.95
C GLU A 143 -3.18 6.31 -26.81
N ASP A 144 -2.66 5.61 -25.80
CA ASP A 144 -3.42 5.24 -24.59
C ASP A 144 -3.99 6.46 -23.88
N LEU A 145 -3.18 7.51 -23.70
CA LEU A 145 -3.62 8.78 -23.09
C LEU A 145 -4.77 9.44 -23.86
N ARG A 146 -4.70 9.43 -25.21
CA ARG A 146 -5.77 9.98 -26.07
C ARG A 146 -7.05 9.14 -26.00
N ALA A 147 -6.93 7.83 -25.86
CA ALA A 147 -8.07 6.91 -25.80
C ALA A 147 -8.70 6.82 -24.39
N LEU A 148 -7.96 7.17 -23.34
CA LEU A 148 -8.36 7.00 -21.95
C LEU A 148 -9.74 7.61 -21.58
N PRO A 149 -10.15 8.78 -22.11
CA PRO A 149 -11.49 9.31 -21.86
C PRO A 149 -12.62 8.37 -22.29
N GLY A 150 -12.40 7.48 -23.24
CA GLY A 150 -13.38 6.48 -23.71
C GLY A 150 -13.40 5.18 -22.91
N VAL A 151 -12.45 4.96 -22.00
CA VAL A 151 -12.39 3.72 -21.19
C VAL A 151 -13.53 3.74 -20.16
N PRO A 152 -14.36 2.69 -20.03
CA PRO A 152 -15.56 2.73 -19.18
C PRO A 152 -15.23 2.67 -17.68
N GLY A 153 -14.14 2.01 -17.30
CA GLY A 153 -13.71 1.86 -15.92
C GLY A 153 -12.38 1.11 -15.85
N PHE A 154 -11.86 1.00 -14.63
CA PHE A 154 -10.56 0.41 -14.37
C PHE A 154 -10.67 -0.81 -13.46
N THR A 155 -9.80 -1.78 -13.68
CA THR A 155 -9.63 -2.98 -12.85
C THR A 155 -8.16 -3.14 -12.47
N TYR A 156 -7.92 -3.87 -11.38
CA TYR A 156 -6.58 -4.27 -10.98
C TYR A 156 -6.23 -5.64 -11.54
N GLU A 157 -5.10 -5.72 -12.23
CA GLU A 157 -4.46 -6.95 -12.68
C GLU A 157 -3.21 -7.23 -11.86
N ASP A 158 -3.07 -8.46 -11.37
CA ASP A 158 -1.92 -8.91 -10.59
C ASP A 158 -0.70 -9.19 -11.51
N SER A 159 -0.20 -8.11 -12.13
CA SER A 159 0.79 -8.09 -13.21
C SER A 159 1.65 -6.83 -13.12
N ASP A 160 2.90 -6.91 -13.57
CA ASP A 160 3.79 -5.74 -13.72
C ASP A 160 3.42 -4.85 -14.92
N PHE A 161 2.42 -5.26 -15.71
CA PHE A 161 2.02 -4.59 -16.94
C PHE A 161 0.56 -4.16 -16.89
N SER A 162 0.31 -2.96 -17.38
CA SER A 162 -1.03 -2.38 -17.57
C SER A 162 -1.46 -2.44 -19.03
N ASN A 163 -2.77 -2.51 -19.24
CA ASN A 163 -3.42 -2.34 -20.53
C ASN A 163 -4.48 -1.24 -20.39
N TYR A 164 -4.05 0.01 -20.63
CA TYR A 164 -4.90 1.18 -20.44
C TYR A 164 -6.11 1.19 -21.38
N ALA A 165 -5.97 0.71 -22.60
CA ALA A 165 -7.08 0.57 -23.56
C ALA A 165 -8.21 -0.32 -23.04
N ARG A 166 -7.90 -1.31 -22.17
CA ARG A 166 -8.89 -2.18 -21.51
C ARG A 166 -9.24 -1.73 -20.09
N GLY A 167 -8.63 -0.67 -19.58
CA GLY A 167 -8.77 -0.24 -18.19
C GLY A 167 -8.06 -1.13 -17.18
N GLU A 168 -7.16 -2.01 -17.62
CA GLU A 168 -6.47 -2.98 -16.77
C GLU A 168 -5.19 -2.35 -16.20
N LEU A 169 -5.10 -2.18 -14.89
CA LEU A 169 -3.98 -1.53 -14.20
C LEU A 169 -3.12 -2.56 -13.46
N GLY A 170 -1.83 -2.59 -13.77
CA GLY A 170 -0.84 -3.42 -13.10
C GLY A 170 -0.29 -2.81 -11.80
N HIS A 171 0.62 -3.54 -11.16
CA HIS A 171 1.28 -3.17 -9.89
C HIS A 171 1.80 -1.73 -9.88
N PRO A 172 2.59 -1.27 -10.89
CA PRO A 172 3.19 0.05 -10.83
C PRO A 172 2.16 1.17 -10.81
N ASP A 173 1.05 1.01 -11.51
CA ASP A 173 0.02 2.06 -11.58
C ASP A 173 -0.83 2.10 -10.31
N ILE A 174 -1.15 0.95 -9.72
CA ILE A 174 -1.84 0.91 -8.42
C ILE A 174 -1.05 1.64 -7.34
N ILE A 175 0.27 1.44 -7.29
CA ILE A 175 1.15 2.11 -6.33
C ILE A 175 1.12 3.62 -6.55
N GLU A 176 1.35 4.06 -7.78
CA GLU A 176 1.53 5.48 -8.10
C GLU A 176 0.23 6.26 -7.99
N ILE A 177 -0.89 5.70 -8.44
CA ILE A 177 -2.21 6.30 -8.30
C ILE A 177 -2.58 6.40 -6.81
N ALA A 178 -2.36 5.34 -6.02
CA ALA A 178 -2.65 5.40 -4.59
C ALA A 178 -1.77 6.42 -3.87
N ALA A 179 -0.47 6.46 -4.16
CA ALA A 179 0.45 7.44 -3.58
C ALA A 179 0.02 8.88 -3.93
N TYR A 180 -0.35 9.12 -5.18
CA TYR A 180 -0.88 10.41 -5.62
C TYR A 180 -2.14 10.80 -4.85
N LEU A 181 -3.13 9.91 -4.75
CA LEU A 181 -4.41 10.21 -4.08
C LEU A 181 -4.26 10.32 -2.57
N LEU A 182 -3.43 9.50 -1.93
CA LEU A 182 -3.11 9.68 -0.51
C LEU A 182 -2.50 11.06 -0.25
N ARG A 183 -1.62 11.53 -1.12
CA ARG A 183 -0.99 12.85 -1.01
C ARG A 183 -1.98 13.98 -1.24
N THR A 184 -2.76 13.91 -2.30
CA THR A 184 -3.51 15.07 -2.83
C THR A 184 -5.00 15.08 -2.49
N ASN A 185 -5.61 13.92 -2.23
CA ASN A 185 -7.06 13.80 -2.06
C ASN A 185 -7.44 13.54 -0.58
N ALA A 186 -7.91 14.59 0.09
CA ALA A 186 -8.33 14.51 1.50
C ALA A 186 -9.54 13.59 1.72
N VAL A 187 -10.44 13.47 0.73
CA VAL A 187 -11.60 12.57 0.80
C VAL A 187 -11.14 11.11 0.74
N PHE A 188 -10.20 10.79 -0.13
CA PHE A 188 -9.58 9.46 -0.22
C PHE A 188 -8.94 9.06 1.12
N ARG A 189 -8.16 9.97 1.73
CA ARG A 189 -7.59 9.75 3.07
C ARG A 189 -8.66 9.53 4.14
N LYS A 190 -9.69 10.38 4.17
CA LYS A 190 -10.77 10.29 5.16
C LYS A 190 -11.54 8.97 5.05
N ILE A 191 -11.85 8.51 3.84
CA ILE A 191 -12.55 7.24 3.61
C ILE A 191 -11.66 6.06 4.05
N THR A 192 -10.38 6.09 3.69
CA THR A 192 -9.41 5.08 4.15
C THR A 192 -9.37 5.02 5.69
N ALA A 193 -9.32 6.19 6.34
CA ALA A 193 -9.30 6.29 7.79
C ALA A 193 -10.57 5.77 8.47
N LEU A 194 -11.74 6.12 7.93
CA LEU A 194 -13.01 5.68 8.47
C LEU A 194 -13.18 4.16 8.36
N ARG A 195 -12.66 3.55 7.29
CA ARG A 195 -12.75 2.11 7.07
C ARG A 195 -11.73 1.33 7.92
N PHE A 196 -10.55 1.91 8.14
CA PHE A 196 -9.45 1.25 8.84
C PHE A 196 -8.87 2.13 9.97
N PRO A 197 -9.43 2.07 11.19
CA PRO A 197 -8.87 2.76 12.36
C PRO A 197 -7.49 2.23 12.79
N TYR A 198 -7.09 1.07 12.29
CA TYR A 198 -5.77 0.48 12.50
C TYR A 198 -5.23 -0.01 11.15
N ILE A 199 -4.02 0.41 10.79
CA ILE A 199 -3.33 0.01 9.56
C ILE A 199 -1.93 -0.46 9.92
N PHE A 200 -1.67 -1.76 9.83
CA PHE A 200 -0.35 -2.33 10.06
C PHE A 200 0.29 -2.76 8.76
N VAL A 201 1.58 -2.43 8.61
CA VAL A 201 2.40 -2.77 7.45
C VAL A 201 3.53 -3.67 7.91
N ASP A 202 3.48 -4.94 7.49
CA ASP A 202 4.56 -5.92 7.66
C ASP A 202 5.58 -5.78 6.53
N GLU A 203 6.84 -6.09 6.85
CA GLU A 203 8.01 -5.82 5.99
C GLU A 203 7.98 -4.38 5.46
N ALA A 204 7.86 -3.40 6.36
CA ALA A 204 7.72 -1.99 6.01
C ALA A 204 8.87 -1.46 5.14
N GLN A 205 10.08 -2.00 5.28
CA GLN A 205 11.23 -1.69 4.42
C GLN A 205 10.99 -2.03 2.95
N ASP A 206 10.01 -2.91 2.68
CA ASP A 206 9.62 -3.29 1.34
C ASP A 206 8.59 -2.32 0.71
N THR A 207 8.22 -1.25 1.43
CA THR A 207 7.17 -0.30 1.02
C THR A 207 7.68 0.90 0.26
N PHE A 208 6.89 1.35 -0.72
CA PHE A 208 7.17 2.53 -1.51
C PHE A 208 7.04 3.80 -0.66
N LYS A 209 8.03 4.70 -0.79
CA LYS A 209 8.10 5.96 -0.01
C LYS A 209 6.82 6.79 -0.11
N GLY A 210 6.23 6.89 -1.31
CA GLY A 210 4.97 7.60 -1.55
C GLY A 210 3.78 7.02 -0.77
N ILE A 211 3.73 5.70 -0.60
CA ILE A 211 2.68 5.03 0.19
C ILE A 211 2.89 5.29 1.68
N VAL A 212 4.12 5.16 2.19
CA VAL A 212 4.44 5.46 3.61
C VAL A 212 4.10 6.92 3.95
N ALA A 213 4.53 7.86 3.12
CA ALA A 213 4.20 9.27 3.29
C ALA A 213 2.68 9.49 3.25
N GLY A 214 1.97 8.82 2.33
CA GLY A 214 0.52 8.86 2.22
C GLY A 214 -0.21 8.32 3.46
N LEU A 215 0.21 7.17 3.99
CA LEU A 215 -0.35 6.58 5.21
C LEU A 215 -0.08 7.47 6.44
N ASN A 216 1.09 8.12 6.51
CA ASN A 216 1.38 9.09 7.57
C ASN A 216 0.43 10.30 7.50
N LEU A 217 0.05 10.75 6.30
CA LEU A 217 -0.98 11.79 6.14
C LEU A 217 -2.37 11.31 6.55
N VAL A 218 -2.67 10.01 6.43
CA VAL A 218 -3.94 9.43 6.89
C VAL A 218 -4.06 9.51 8.43
N CYS A 219 -2.94 9.45 9.17
CA CYS A 219 -2.92 9.52 10.64
C CYS A 219 -2.46 10.86 11.26
N ALA A 220 -2.33 11.93 10.47
CA ALA A 220 -1.73 13.20 10.92
C ALA A 220 -2.60 14.11 11.82
N GLY A 221 -3.60 13.59 12.53
CA GLY A 221 -4.59 14.39 13.27
C GLY A 221 -5.33 13.59 14.35
N GLU A 222 -6.08 14.29 15.20
CA GLU A 222 -6.79 13.67 16.33
C GLU A 222 -7.96 12.78 15.88
N GLY A 223 -8.10 11.62 16.52
CA GLY A 223 -9.13 10.62 16.18
C GLY A 223 -8.90 9.87 14.86
N LEU A 224 -7.73 10.06 14.23
CA LEU A 224 -7.33 9.38 13.00
C LEU A 224 -6.76 7.98 13.29
N PRO A 225 -6.59 7.12 12.25
CA PRO A 225 -6.10 5.76 12.42
C PRO A 225 -4.72 5.69 13.06
N ILE A 226 -4.45 4.57 13.70
CA ILE A 226 -3.10 4.21 14.15
C ILE A 226 -2.41 3.42 13.05
N VAL A 227 -1.24 3.89 12.63
CA VAL A 227 -0.39 3.20 11.66
C VAL A 227 0.79 2.56 12.38
N GLY A 228 1.00 1.26 12.15
CA GLY A 228 2.09 0.48 12.73
C GLY A 228 2.97 -0.12 11.64
N TYR A 229 4.24 0.29 11.58
CA TYR A 229 5.21 -0.26 10.65
C TYR A 229 6.04 -1.35 11.35
N PHE A 230 6.15 -2.53 10.76
CA PHE A 230 6.97 -3.63 11.25
C PHE A 230 8.00 -3.95 10.18
N GLY A 231 9.30 -3.84 10.49
CA GLY A 231 10.32 -4.01 9.47
C GLY A 231 11.74 -4.08 9.99
N ASP A 232 12.66 -4.28 9.05
CA ASP A 232 14.12 -4.27 9.25
C ASP A 232 14.78 -3.39 8.18
N PRO A 233 15.20 -2.15 8.51
CA PRO A 233 15.87 -1.25 7.58
C PRO A 233 17.10 -1.88 6.91
N TRP A 234 17.79 -2.79 7.59
CA TRP A 234 19.00 -3.45 7.06
C TRP A 234 18.70 -4.53 6.01
N GLN A 235 17.43 -4.90 5.82
CA GLN A 235 16.98 -5.89 4.84
C GLN A 235 16.33 -5.26 3.61
N GLN A 236 16.58 -3.97 3.34
CA GLN A 236 16.09 -3.33 2.12
C GLN A 236 16.78 -3.93 0.88
N ILE A 237 15.99 -4.38 -0.10
CA ILE A 237 16.49 -5.04 -1.32
C ILE A 237 16.39 -4.12 -2.56
N TYR A 238 15.64 -3.01 -2.51
CA TYR A 238 15.37 -2.13 -3.67
C TYR A 238 15.44 -0.63 -3.34
N ASP A 239 16.02 0.18 -4.24
CA ASP A 239 16.39 1.59 -4.02
C ASP A 239 15.21 2.57 -3.82
N ASP A 240 14.01 2.26 -4.34
CA ASP A 240 12.82 3.15 -4.26
C ASP A 240 11.93 2.92 -3.02
N ARG A 241 12.40 2.12 -2.06
CA ARG A 241 11.63 1.73 -0.87
C ARG A 241 12.05 2.53 0.38
N ALA A 242 11.15 2.62 1.36
CA ALA A 242 11.35 3.39 2.59
C ALA A 242 12.19 2.59 3.59
N GLY A 243 13.46 2.95 3.76
CA GLY A 243 14.39 2.30 4.71
C GLY A 243 15.09 3.26 5.67
N ASP A 244 14.66 4.52 5.75
CA ASP A 244 15.23 5.55 6.63
C ASP A 244 14.25 6.01 7.71
#